data_AF-A0A2D9QXH8-F1
#
_entry.id   AF-A0A2D9QXH8-F1
#
_cell.length_a   1.000
_cell.length_b   1.000
_cell.length_c   1.000
_cell.angle_alpha   90.00
_cell.angle_beta   90.00
_cell.angle_gamma   90.00
#
_symmetry.space_group_name_H-M   'P 1'
#
loop_
_entity.id
_entity.type
_entity.pdbx_description
1 polymer ?
#
loop_
_entity_poly.entity_id
_entity_poly.type
_entity_poly.pdbx_seq_one_letter_code
_entity_poly.pdbx_strand_id
1 'polypeptide(L)'
;MPVQSKNVEDSGSQIKVTGLHAFPIGVKAYIKIETNMGITGWGEINNMETRVACSLAESLSELIIGENPTRIEHHWQRLFRAHRNIRGGGLIIHTISAIDMALWDIAGKLWNVPV
;
A
#
# COMPACT_ATOMS: atom_id res chain seq x y z
N MET A 1 -2.94 -7.77 44.37
CA MET A 1 -3.82 -8.41 43.36
C MET A 1 -2.99 -8.67 42.11
N PRO A 2 -2.98 -9.89 41.54
CA PRO A 2 -2.16 -10.18 40.36
C PRO A 2 -2.78 -9.50 39.14
N VAL A 3 -2.03 -8.60 38.50
CA VAL A 3 -2.40 -7.99 37.23
C VAL A 3 -2.23 -9.06 36.15
N GLN A 4 -3.34 -9.51 35.57
CA GLN A 4 -3.34 -10.40 34.42
C GLN A 4 -2.67 -9.68 33.25
N SER A 5 -1.50 -10.15 32.83
CA SER A 5 -0.83 -9.70 31.62
C SER A 5 -1.68 -10.11 30.42
N LYS A 6 -2.51 -9.19 29.91
CA LYS A 6 -3.07 -9.34 28.56
C LYS A 6 -1.90 -9.47 27.60
N ASN A 7 -1.74 -10.63 26.96
CA ASN A 7 -0.90 -10.76 25.79
C ASN A 7 -1.41 -9.75 24.76
N VAL A 8 -0.64 -8.68 24.52
CA VAL A 8 -0.90 -7.76 23.42
C VAL A 8 -0.40 -8.47 22.17
N GLU A 9 -1.29 -9.20 21.50
CA GLU A 9 -1.00 -9.74 20.17
C GLU A 9 -0.87 -8.58 19.19
N ASP A 10 0.34 -8.34 18.70
CA ASP A 10 0.58 -7.37 17.63
C ASP A 10 0.09 -7.99 16.31
N SER A 11 -1.20 -7.80 16.01
CA SER A 11 -1.81 -8.23 14.74
C SER A 11 -1.09 -7.62 13.52
N GLY A 12 -0.39 -6.49 13.71
CA GLY A 12 0.46 -5.89 12.69
C GLY A 12 1.68 -6.76 12.34
N SER A 13 2.22 -7.55 13.27
CA SER A 13 3.44 -8.33 13.02
C SER A 13 3.27 -9.46 12.01
N GLN A 14 2.07 -10.04 11.92
CA GLN A 14 1.78 -11.23 11.09
C GLN A 14 1.19 -10.90 9.71
N ILE A 15 0.62 -9.71 9.54
CA ILE A 15 0.05 -9.30 8.25
C ILE A 15 1.17 -9.07 7.23
N LYS A 16 0.98 -9.60 6.02
CA LYS A 16 1.92 -9.51 4.89
C LYS A 16 1.16 -9.20 3.62
N VAL A 17 1.71 -8.32 2.80
CA VAL A 17 1.21 -8.08 1.44
C VAL A 17 1.42 -9.33 0.60
N THR A 18 0.37 -9.79 -0.09
CA THR A 18 0.43 -10.95 -0.99
C THR A 18 0.42 -10.54 -2.46
N GLY A 19 -0.12 -9.36 -2.79
CA GLY A 19 -0.17 -8.87 -4.15
C GLY A 19 -0.73 -7.47 -4.26
N LEU A 20 -0.56 -6.88 -5.44
CA LEU A 20 -1.14 -5.61 -5.85
C LEU A 20 -1.73 -5.81 -7.25
N HIS A 21 -2.97 -5.37 -7.44
CA HIS A 21 -3.65 -5.41 -8.73
C HIS A 21 -4.11 -4.01 -9.13
N ALA A 22 -3.85 -3.61 -10.37
CA ALA A 22 -4.27 -2.32 -10.90
C ALA A 22 -5.47 -2.47 -11.85
N PHE A 23 -6.46 -1.60 -11.70
CA PHE A 23 -7.74 -1.59 -12.41
C PHE A 23 -7.87 -0.28 -13.19
N PRO A 24 -7.49 -0.23 -14.46
CA PRO A 24 -7.69 0.95 -15.29
C PRO A 24 -9.17 1.13 -15.63
N ILE A 25 -9.72 2.31 -15.34
CA ILE A 25 -11.11 2.70 -15.59
C ILE A 25 -11.13 4.06 -16.30
N GLY A 26 -11.11 4.03 -17.63
CA GLY A 26 -11.09 5.25 -18.45
C GLY A 26 -9.82 6.06 -18.21
N VAL A 27 -9.98 7.25 -17.63
CA VAL A 27 -8.87 8.20 -17.34
C VAL A 27 -8.34 8.08 -15.90
N LYS A 28 -8.84 7.12 -15.14
CA LYS A 28 -8.45 6.85 -13.75
C LYS A 28 -8.04 5.40 -13.60
N ALA A 29 -7.27 5.09 -12.56
CA ALA A 29 -7.07 3.71 -12.14
C ALA A 29 -7.30 3.58 -10.64
N TYR A 30 -7.70 2.39 -10.23
CA TYR A 30 -7.67 1.98 -8.84
C TYR A 30 -6.63 0.91 -8.66
N ILE A 31 -6.00 0.86 -7.50
CA ILE A 31 -5.17 -0.28 -7.11
C ILE A 31 -5.79 -0.95 -5.90
N LYS A 32 -5.61 -2.26 -5.83
CA LYS A 32 -5.99 -3.08 -4.69
C LYS A 32 -4.75 -3.79 -4.17
N ILE A 33 -4.44 -3.61 -2.90
CA ILE A 33 -3.43 -4.38 -2.18
C ILE A 33 -4.14 -5.50 -1.43
N GLU A 34 -3.63 -6.72 -1.56
CA GLU A 34 -4.13 -7.89 -0.86
C GLU A 34 -3.14 -8.36 0.21
N THR A 35 -3.66 -8.97 1.27
CA THR A 35 -2.85 -9.47 2.38
C THR A 35 -3.18 -10.92 2.72
N ASN A 36 -2.25 -11.59 3.38
CA ASN A 36 -2.40 -12.98 3.85
C ASN A 36 -3.54 -13.17 4.87
N MET A 37 -4.05 -12.09 5.47
CA MET A 37 -5.16 -12.11 6.42
C MET A 37 -6.51 -11.78 5.76
N GLY A 38 -6.57 -11.66 4.43
CA GLY A 38 -7.80 -11.34 3.69
C GLY A 38 -8.23 -9.87 3.78
N ILE A 39 -7.46 -9.02 4.47
CA ILE A 39 -7.68 -7.57 4.51
C ILE A 39 -7.16 -6.98 3.20
N THR A 40 -7.93 -6.07 2.62
CA THR A 40 -7.58 -5.43 1.34
C THR A 40 -7.67 -3.92 1.45
N GLY A 41 -6.77 -3.23 0.75
CA GLY A 41 -6.68 -1.77 0.70
C GLY A 41 -6.86 -1.25 -0.70
N TRP A 42 -7.51 -0.10 -0.83
CA TRP A 42 -7.75 0.57 -2.10
C TRP A 42 -7.09 1.94 -2.19
N GLY A 43 -6.55 2.23 -3.36
CA GLY A 43 -5.98 3.53 -3.70
C GLY A 43 -6.39 3.97 -5.10
N GLU A 44 -6.43 5.28 -5.33
CA GLU A 44 -6.75 5.88 -6.62
C GLU A 44 -5.47 6.46 -7.28
N ILE A 45 -5.32 6.24 -8.57
CA ILE A 45 -4.43 6.97 -9.45
C ILE A 45 -5.29 7.86 -10.35
N ASN A 46 -5.04 9.16 -10.29
CA ASN A 46 -5.75 10.16 -11.09
C ASN A 46 -4.77 11.13 -11.78
N ASN A 47 -5.22 11.77 -12.85
CA ASN A 47 -4.49 12.78 -13.63
C ASN A 47 -3.15 12.30 -14.22
N MET A 48 -3.04 11.01 -14.55
CA MET A 48 -1.87 10.40 -15.18
C MET A 48 -2.29 9.53 -16.36
N GLU A 49 -1.36 9.22 -17.26
CA GLU A 49 -1.58 8.17 -18.26
C GLU A 49 -1.82 6.86 -17.52
N THR A 50 -3.05 6.35 -17.63
CA THR A 50 -3.59 5.33 -16.74
C THR A 50 -2.85 4.00 -16.87
N ARG A 51 -2.55 3.56 -18.10
CA ARG A 51 -1.94 2.23 -18.31
C ARG A 51 -0.49 2.20 -17.85
N VAL A 52 0.26 3.27 -18.12
CA VAL A 52 1.63 3.46 -17.68
C VAL A 52 1.69 3.53 -16.15
N ALA A 53 0.76 4.25 -15.52
CA ALA A 53 0.70 4.33 -14.07
C ALA A 53 0.32 2.99 -13.41
N CYS A 54 -0.59 2.22 -14.01
CA CYS A 54 -0.91 0.85 -13.57
C CYS A 54 0.32 -0.07 -13.66
N SER A 55 1.01 -0.06 -14.80
CA SER A 55 2.21 -0.87 -15.01
C SER A 55 3.32 -0.49 -14.01
N LEU A 56 3.49 0.81 -13.74
CA LEU A 56 4.43 1.28 -12.72
C LEU A 56 4.01 0.82 -11.31
N ALA A 57 2.71 0.83 -10.99
CA ALA A 57 2.21 0.36 -9.69
C ALA A 57 2.52 -1.13 -9.49
N GLU A 58 2.31 -1.95 -10.52
CA GLU A 58 2.63 -3.37 -10.51
C GLU A 58 4.14 -3.60 -10.35
N SER A 59 4.99 -2.87 -11.09
CA SER A 59 6.45 -2.97 -10.91
C SER A 59 6.91 -2.53 -9.51
N LEU A 60 6.33 -1.46 -8.97
CA LEU A 60 6.63 -1.00 -7.60
C LEU A 60 6.16 -2.00 -6.53
N SER A 61 5.15 -2.81 -6.83
CA SER A 61 4.59 -3.78 -5.87
C SER A 61 5.61 -4.84 -5.43
N GLU A 62 6.60 -5.16 -6.28
CA GLU A 62 7.70 -6.08 -5.94
C GLU A 62 8.47 -5.64 -4.69
N LEU A 63 8.45 -4.34 -4.38
CA LEU A 63 9.12 -3.79 -3.20
C LEU A 63 8.29 -3.92 -1.91
N ILE A 64 7.00 -4.27 -1.99
CA ILE A 64 6.13 -4.34 -0.81
C ILE A 64 5.54 -5.74 -0.60
N ILE A 65 5.53 -6.60 -1.63
CA ILE A 65 5.10 -8.01 -1.49
C ILE A 65 5.97 -8.72 -0.44
N GLY A 66 5.33 -9.47 0.46
CA GLY A 66 5.98 -10.16 1.57
C GLY A 66 6.33 -9.28 2.76
N GLU A 67 6.09 -7.97 2.69
CA GLU A 67 6.34 -7.04 3.80
C GLU A 67 5.08 -6.78 4.63
N ASN A 68 5.28 -6.28 5.84
CA ASN A 68 4.19 -5.81 6.69
C ASN A 68 3.63 -4.48 6.16
N PRO A 69 2.35 -4.41 5.71
CA PRO A 69 1.75 -3.18 5.17
C PRO A 69 1.61 -2.04 6.19
N THR A 70 1.62 -2.31 7.50
CA THR A 70 1.45 -1.27 8.53
C THR A 70 2.68 -0.37 8.70
N ARG A 71 3.82 -0.71 8.07
CA ARG A 71 5.04 0.11 8.05
C ARG A 71 4.97 1.18 6.96
N ILE A 72 3.92 2.00 6.98
CA ILE A 72 3.54 2.91 5.88
C ILE A 72 4.70 3.86 5.48
N GLU A 73 5.27 4.60 6.43
CA GLU A 73 6.39 5.52 6.15
C GLU A 73 7.63 4.79 5.60
N HIS A 74 7.88 3.56 6.07
CA HIS A 74 8.97 2.76 5.53
C HIS A 74 8.74 2.42 4.06
N HIS A 75 7.53 2.01 3.70
CA HIS A 75 7.14 1.73 2.32
C HIS A 75 7.24 2.99 1.46
N TRP A 76 6.73 4.12 1.94
CA TRP A 76 6.81 5.38 1.22
C TRP A 76 8.26 5.77 0.92
N GLN A 77 9.14 5.74 1.91
CA GLN A 77 10.57 6.06 1.72
C GLN A 77 11.25 5.07 0.79
N ARG A 78 10.96 3.77 0.90
CA ARG A 78 11.53 2.72 0.05
C ARG A 78 11.12 2.91 -1.41
N LEU A 79 9.83 3.11 -1.67
CA LEU A 79 9.28 3.35 -3.01
C LEU A 79 9.84 4.63 -3.63
N PHE A 80 9.87 5.73 -2.86
CA PHE A 80 10.35 7.02 -3.32
C PHE A 80 11.86 7.02 -3.63
N ARG A 81 12.65 6.19 -2.94
CA ARG A 81 14.11 6.08 -3.13
C ARG A 81 14.53 4.99 -4.12
N ALA A 82 13.63 4.06 -4.46
CA ALA A 82 13.92 2.96 -5.38
C ALA A 82 14.32 3.44 -6.78
N HIS A 83 13.67 4.51 -7.26
CA HIS A 83 13.88 5.02 -8.61
C HIS A 83 14.51 6.42 -8.60
N ARG A 84 15.84 6.48 -8.45
CA ARG A 84 16.58 7.75 -8.36
C ARG A 84 16.38 8.68 -9.57
N ASN A 85 16.25 8.11 -10.78
CA ASN A 85 16.24 8.88 -12.03
C ASN A 85 14.89 9.56 -12.34
N ILE A 86 13.78 9.03 -11.81
CA ILE A 86 12.42 9.55 -12.04
C ILE A 86 11.83 10.16 -10.76
N ARG A 87 12.61 10.22 -9.67
CA ARG A 87 12.21 10.76 -8.39
C ARG A 87 11.73 12.21 -8.54
N GLY A 88 10.52 12.49 -8.06
CA GLY A 88 9.90 13.82 -8.13
C GLY A 88 9.06 14.06 -9.39
N GLY A 89 9.02 13.11 -10.34
CA GLY A 89 8.10 13.18 -11.47
C GLY A 89 6.64 12.91 -11.05
N GLY A 90 5.69 13.61 -11.68
CA GLY A 90 4.27 13.47 -11.37
C GLY A 90 3.77 12.02 -11.45
N LEU A 91 4.19 11.27 -12.47
CA LEU A 91 3.81 9.87 -12.65
C LEU A 91 4.17 9.02 -11.42
N ILE A 92 5.44 9.02 -10.98
CA ILE A 92 5.86 8.18 -9.85
C ILE A 92 5.22 8.63 -8.55
N ILE A 93 5.07 9.95 -8.32
CA ILE A 93 4.48 10.46 -7.08
C ILE A 93 2.99 10.08 -6.98
N HIS A 94 2.24 10.21 -8.08
CA HIS A 94 0.83 9.81 -8.11
C HIS A 94 0.67 8.29 -7.92
N THR A 95 1.55 7.48 -8.54
CA THR A 95 1.53 6.03 -8.33
C THR A 95 1.85 5.66 -6.88
N ILE A 96 2.88 6.28 -6.27
CA ILE A 96 3.22 6.04 -4.85
C ILE A 96 2.07 6.49 -3.94
N SER A 97 1.43 7.61 -4.24
CA SER A 97 0.27 8.10 -3.47
C SER A 97 -0.87 7.10 -3.48
N ALA A 98 -1.12 6.41 -4.59
CA ALA A 98 -2.14 5.36 -4.65
C ALA A 98 -1.79 4.18 -3.74
N ILE A 99 -0.52 3.75 -3.73
CA ILE A 99 -0.02 2.71 -2.83
C ILE A 99 -0.19 3.14 -1.37
N ASP A 100 0.20 4.37 -1.04
CA ASP A 100 0.08 4.93 0.31
C ASP A 100 -1.38 4.94 0.81
N MET A 101 -2.32 5.39 -0.03
CA MET A 101 -3.76 5.33 0.29
C MET A 101 -4.24 3.91 0.57
N ALA A 102 -3.82 2.93 -0.24
CA ALA A 102 -4.20 1.53 -0.04
C ALA A 102 -3.61 0.96 1.27
N LEU A 103 -2.39 1.35 1.64
CA LEU A 103 -1.78 0.95 2.91
C LEU A 103 -2.51 1.56 4.12
N TRP A 104 -2.93 2.83 4.03
CA TRP A 104 -3.75 3.47 5.06
C TRP A 104 -5.13 2.83 5.20
N ASP A 105 -5.78 2.48 4.08
CA ASP A 105 -7.06 1.76 4.08
C ASP A 105 -6.92 0.36 4.75
N ILE A 106 -5.82 -0.37 4.48
CA ILE A 106 -5.51 -1.61 5.20
C ILE A 106 -5.36 -1.36 6.71
N ALA A 107 -4.62 -0.32 7.09
CA ALA A 107 -4.37 -0.02 8.49
C ALA A 107 -5.67 0.31 9.26
N GLY A 108 -6.53 1.14 8.67
CA GLY A 108 -7.86 1.45 9.23
C GLY A 108 -8.72 0.20 9.39
N LYS A 109 -8.78 -0.66 8.36
CA LYS A 109 -9.52 -1.93 8.42
C LYS A 109 -8.93 -2.92 9.42
N LEU A 110 -7.61 -3.01 9.52
CA LEU A 110 -6.92 -3.91 10.45
C LEU A 110 -7.23 -3.56 11.91
N TRP A 111 -7.29 -2.25 12.23
CA TRP A 111 -7.58 -1.78 13.58
C TRP A 111 -9.06 -1.46 13.81
N ASN A 112 -9.91 -1.65 12.80
CA ASN A 112 -11.34 -1.35 12.84
C ASN A 112 -11.63 0.11 13.25
N VAL A 113 -10.90 1.05 12.63
CA VAL A 113 -11.02 2.50 12.83
C VAL A 113 -11.13 3.23 11.49
N PRO A 114 -11.80 4.39 11.41
CA PRO A 114 -11.74 5.25 10.23
C PRO A 114 -10.33 5.81 10.03
N VAL A 115 -10.01 6.10 8.77
CA VAL A 115 -8.79 6.80 8.35
C VAL A 115 -8.93 8.31 8.56
#